data_AF-A0A5J4SJU4-F1
#
_entry.id   AF-A0A5J4SJU4-F1
#
_cell.length_a   1.000
_cell.length_b   1.000
_cell.length_c   1.000
_cell.angle_alpha   90.00
_cell.angle_beta   90.00
_cell.angle_gamma   90.00
#
_symmetry.space_group_name_H-M   'P 1'
#
loop_
_entity.id
_entity.type
_entity.pdbx_description
1 polymer ?
#
loop_
_entity_poly.entity_id
_entity_poly.type
_entity_poly.pdbx_seq_one_letter_code
_entity_poly.pdbx_strand_id
1 'polypeptide(L)' 'MTLREAQKMYSDAVLTKVTHKPFSITAKDLIQLGQHWNTPAGILYIKIGKCSSLVISSRQAYIKGQNNH' A
#
# COMPACT_ATOMS: atom_id res chain seq x y z
N MET A 1 2.45 1.51 10.25
CA MET A 1 3.74 2.04 9.75
C MET A 1 3.48 3.38 9.08
N THR A 2 4.32 4.37 9.33
CA THR A 2 4.27 5.69 8.68
C THR A 2 5.04 5.67 7.36
N LEU A 3 4.78 6.65 6.48
CA LEU A 3 5.56 6.81 5.24
C LEU A 3 7.06 6.97 5.55
N ARG A 4 7.41 7.73 6.59
CA ARG A 4 8.82 7.94 7.00
C ARG A 4 9.51 6.63 7.39
N GLU A 5 8.83 5.76 8.13
CA GLU A 5 9.36 4.44 8.49
C GLU A 5 9.52 3.55 7.26
N ALA A 6 8.55 3.58 6.34
CA ALA A 6 8.63 2.85 5.08
C ALA A 6 9.80 3.32 4.21
N GLN A 7 9.99 4.65 4.12
CA GLN A 7 11.07 5.29 3.36
C GLN A 7 12.47 5.00 3.91
N LYS A 8 12.60 4.68 5.20
CA LYS A 8 13.87 4.19 5.77
C LYS A 8 14.24 2.79 5.24
N MET A 9 13.25 1.97 4.94
CA MET A 9 13.46 0.60 4.44
C MET A 9 13.50 0.53 2.91
N TYR A 10 12.71 1.37 2.26
CA TYR A 10 12.55 1.41 0.81
C TYR A 10 12.43 2.86 0.34
N SER A 11 13.48 3.37 -0.31
CA SER A 11 13.56 4.78 -0.72
C SER A 11 12.48 5.20 -1.73
N ASP A 12 11.90 4.22 -2.42
CA ASP A 12 10.82 4.38 -3.39
C ASP A 12 9.41 4.22 -2.78
N ALA A 13 9.32 4.14 -1.44
CA ALA A 13 8.02 4.05 -0.78
C ALA A 13 7.18 5.30 -1.01
N VAL A 14 5.96 5.09 -1.50
CA VAL A 14 4.95 6.12 -1.76
C VAL A 14 3.72 5.91 -0.88
N LEU A 15 3.02 7.00 -0.59
CA LEU A 15 1.79 7.02 0.18
C LEU A 15 0.63 7.44 -0.71
N THR A 16 -0.48 6.71 -0.63
CA THR A 16 -1.73 7.13 -1.25
C THR A 16 -2.87 7.00 -0.26
N LYS A 17 -3.73 8.03 -0.24
CA LYS A 17 -4.93 8.08 0.57
C LYS A 17 -6.15 7.90 -0.34
N VAL A 18 -6.99 6.93 0.01
CA VAL A 18 -8.23 6.64 -0.71
C VAL A 18 -9.40 7.02 0.20
N THR A 19 -10.23 7.96 -0.25
CA THR A 19 -11.46 8.33 0.44
C THR A 19 -12.61 7.54 -0.18
N HIS A 20 -13.41 6.89 0.66
CA HIS A 20 -14.52 6.05 0.21
C HIS A 20 -15.70 6.18 1.17
N LYS A 21 -16.88 5.70 0.75
CA LYS A 21 -18.05 5.69 1.62
C LYS A 21 -17.83 4.71 2.79
N PRO A 22 -18.48 4.95 3.94
CA PRO A 22 -18.49 3.98 5.03
C PRO A 22 -18.87 2.59 4.55
N PHE A 23 -18.09 1.58 4.96
CA PHE A 23 -18.33 0.16 4.66
C PHE A 23 -18.31 -0.21 3.16
N SER A 24 -17.84 0.68 2.28
CA SER A 24 -17.83 0.42 0.82
C SER A 24 -16.55 -0.20 0.29
N ILE A 25 -15.52 -0.35 1.12
CA ILE A 25 -14.22 -0.89 0.71
C ILE A 25 -13.72 -1.85 1.79
N THR A 26 -13.28 -3.03 1.37
CA THR A 26 -12.63 -4.01 2.24
C THR A 26 -11.11 -3.92 2.13
N ALA A 27 -10.40 -4.60 3.04
CA ALA A 27 -8.94 -4.71 2.97
C ALA A 27 -8.47 -5.37 1.68
N LYS A 28 -9.22 -6.36 1.19
CA LYS A 28 -8.89 -7.09 -0.04
C LYS A 28 -8.98 -6.18 -1.26
N ASP A 29 -10.01 -5.33 -1.32
CA ASP A 29 -10.20 -4.38 -2.42
C ASP A 29 -9.08 -3.34 -2.44
N LEU A 30 -8.61 -2.88 -1.27
CA LEU A 30 -7.46 -1.96 -1.16
C LEU A 30 -6.15 -2.61 -1.59
N ILE A 31 -5.96 -3.90 -1.28
CA ILE A 31 -4.80 -4.66 -1.75
C ILE A 31 -4.83 -4.75 -3.29
N GLN A 32 -5.98 -5.09 -3.87
CA GLN A 32 -6.14 -5.14 -5.33
C GLN A 32 -5.92 -3.77 -5.98
N LEU A 33 -6.47 -2.70 -5.41
CA LEU A 33 -6.23 -1.32 -5.85
C LEU A 33 -4.74 -0.96 -5.84
N GLY A 34 -4.04 -1.28 -4.74
CA GLY A 34 -2.60 -1.01 -4.63
C GLY A 34 -1.76 -1.82 -5.62
N GLN A 35 -2.21 -3.00 -6.05
CA GLN A 35 -1.58 -3.80 -7.10
C GLN A 35 -1.84 -3.26 -8.51
N HIS A 36 -2.94 -2.53 -8.73
CA HIS A 36 -3.33 -1.97 -10.02
C HIS A 36 -2.82 -0.55 -10.27
N TRP A 37 -2.31 0.15 -9.25
CA TRP A 37 -1.49 1.33 -9.53
C TRP A 37 -0.32 0.88 -10.38
N ASN A 38 -0.06 1.61 -11.46
CA ASN A 38 0.71 1.25 -12.66
C ASN A 38 2.22 1.01 -12.42
N THR A 39 2.57 0.49 -11.26
CA THR A 39 3.90 0.21 -10.74
C THR A 39 3.79 -1.11 -9.97
N PRO A 40 4.64 -2.12 -10.26
CA PRO A 40 4.70 -3.34 -9.45
C PRO A 40 5.16 -2.95 -8.04
N ALA A 41 4.22 -2.71 -7.13
CA ALA A 41 4.49 -2.16 -5.81
C ALA A 41 3.99 -3.14 -4.73
N GLY A 42 4.88 -3.51 -3.84
CA GLY A 42 4.60 -4.31 -2.66
C GLY A 42 3.91 -3.40 -1.67
N ILE A 43 2.73 -3.82 -1.22
CA ILE A 43 1.98 -3.04 -0.25
C ILE A 43 2.53 -3.32 1.13
N LEU A 44 3.07 -2.28 1.74
CA LEU A 44 3.75 -2.36 3.03
C LEU A 44 2.81 -2.07 4.20
N TYR A 45 1.76 -1.27 3.98
CA TYR A 45 0.81 -0.92 5.04
C TYR A 45 -0.52 -0.47 4.45
N ILE A 46 -1.62 -1.06 4.94
CA ILE A 46 -2.98 -0.59 4.66
C ILE A 46 -3.66 -0.31 5.99
N LYS A 47 -4.03 0.95 6.23
CA LYS A 47 -4.95 1.31 7.32
C LYS A 47 -6.32 1.58 6.73
N ILE A 48 -7.35 0.96 7.26
CA ILE A 48 -8.74 1.16 6.83
C ILE A 48 -9.47 1.89 7.95
N GLY A 49 -9.78 3.15 7.73
CA GLY A 49 -10.71 3.90 8.56
C GLY A 49 -12.14 3.77 8.03
N LYS A 50 -13.12 4.29 8.77
CA LYS A 50 -14.53 4.25 8.34
C LYS A 50 -14.74 4.94 6.98
N CYS A 51 -14.06 6.05 6.70
CA CYS A 51 -14.26 6.82 5.46
C CYS A 51 -12.96 7.05 4.66
N SER A 52 -11.83 6.58 5.17
CA SER A 52 -10.54 6.83 4.53
C SER A 52 -9.59 5.69 4.80
N SER A 53 -8.94 5.25 3.73
CA SER A 53 -7.91 4.24 3.78
C SER A 53 -6.57 4.80 3.35
N LEU A 54 -5.50 4.31 3.96
CA LEU A 54 -4.14 4.78 3.73
C LEU A 54 -3.30 3.57 3.30
N VAL A 55 -2.72 3.67 2.11
CA VAL A 55 -1.92 2.61 1.50
C VAL A 55 -0.48 3.13 1.32
N ILE A 56 0.49 2.37 1.81
CA ILE A 56 1.91 2.60 1.54
C ILE A 56 2.41 1.46 0.66
N SER A 57 3.04 1.79 -0.47
CA SER A 57 3.57 0.80 -1.41
C SER A 57 4.99 1.15 -1.86
N SER A 58 5.78 0.14 -2.24
CA SER A 58 7.16 0.27 -2.74
C SER A 58 7.45 -0.80 -3.79
N ARG A 59 8.12 -0.45 -4.88
CA ARG A 59 8.56 -1.42 -5.90
C ARG A 59 9.69 -2.29 -5.41
N GLN A 60 10.64 -1.74 -4.65
CA GLN A 60 11.72 -2.53 -4.03
C GLN A 60 11.17 -3.60 -3.09
N ALA A 61 10.13 -3.27 -2.32
CA ALA A 61 9.44 -4.24 -1.47
C ALA A 61 8.79 -5.38 -2.27
N TYR A 62 8.21 -5.07 -3.44
CA TYR A 62 7.64 -6.07 -4.34
C TYR A 62 8.70 -7.07 -4.81
N ILE A 63 9.80 -6.55 -5.36
CA ILE A 63 10.89 -7.35 -5.93
C ILE A 63 11.53 -8.23 -4.84
N LYS A 64 11.75 -7.68 -3.65
CA LYS A 64 12.29 -8.43 -2.51
C LYS A 64 11.36 -9.55 -2.04
N GLY A 65 10.04 -9.33 -2.10
CA GLY A 65 9.04 -10.36 -1.79
C GLY A 65 9.01 -11.51 -2.80
N GLN A 66 9.33 -11.24 -4.07
CA GLN A 66 9.39 -12.26 -5.12
C GLN A 66 10.69 -13.08 -5.09
N ASN A 67 11.82 -12.47 -4.71
CA ASN A 67 13.11 -13.16 -4.60
C ASN A 67 13.25 -14.09 -3.38
N ASN A 68 12.26 -14.16 -2.49
CA ASN A 68 12.24 -15.05 -1.33
C ASN A 68 11.40 -16.33 -1.57
N HIS A 69 11.03 -16.63 -2.82
CA HIS A 69 10.40 -17.88 -3.22
C HIS A 69 11.33 -18.72 -4.09
#